data_AF-A0A6S6S0Z4-F1
#
_entry.id   AF-A0A6S6S0Z4-F1
#
_cell.length_a   1.000
_cell.length_b   1.000
_cell.length_c   1.000
_cell.angle_alpha   90.00
_cell.angle_beta   90.00
_cell.angle_gamma   90.00
#
_symmetry.space_group_name_H-M   'P 1'
#
loop_
_entity.id
_entity.type
_entity.pdbx_description
1 polymer ?
#
loop_
_entity_poly.entity_id
_entity_poly.type
_entity_poly.pdbx_seq_one_letter_code
_entity_poly.pdbx_strand_id
1 'polypeptide(L)'
;MICIFDCETIPDADLARKIFDIDGTDEEVSNKAFEIQLEKTKSSSFLPVVFHKSVAISAVICDDYGRFQKVSSIDGEDEETILRNFLNFIDKHNPKLISYNGRGFDLPMLMLRAMKYGLSCPAYFNADDRTLGKTKWDNYKARYSDKFHIDLLEMVSDYGAVRGLNLDTLSLMLGHPGKFDVHGDQVVELYYEDKLKEIKEYCESDVLNTYLLYLKYEILRGNISKDDYTEYTAIMNEFIPQSKSYAKVFKENI
;
A
#
# COMPACT_ATOMS: atom_id res chain seq x y z
N MET A 1 16.88 -5.20 4.28
CA MET A 1 15.48 -5.67 4.43
C MET A 1 14.58 -4.83 3.54
N ILE A 2 13.60 -5.48 2.91
CA ILE A 2 12.60 -4.84 2.04
C ILE A 2 11.21 -4.94 2.71
N CYS A 3 10.41 -3.88 2.57
CA CYS A 3 9.04 -3.81 3.03
C CYS A 3 8.15 -3.41 1.85
N ILE A 4 7.41 -4.37 1.31
CA ILE A 4 6.35 -4.11 0.34
C ILE A 4 5.10 -3.78 1.15
N PHE A 5 4.41 -2.68 0.87
CA PHE A 5 3.24 -2.28 1.64
C PHE A 5 2.17 -1.65 0.75
N ASP A 6 0.97 -1.61 1.32
CA ASP A 6 -0.24 -0.99 0.78
C ASP A 6 -1.12 -0.53 1.96
N CYS A 7 -2.06 0.39 1.72
CA CYS A 7 -3.01 0.80 2.75
C CYS A 7 -4.44 0.97 2.23
N GLU A 8 -5.38 0.62 3.10
CA GLU A 8 -6.79 0.84 2.85
C GLU A 8 -7.32 2.03 3.62
N THR A 9 -8.23 2.75 2.97
CA THR A 9 -8.76 4.01 3.50
C THR A 9 -10.25 4.13 3.36
N ILE A 10 -10.84 4.90 4.27
CA ILE A 10 -12.22 5.39 4.19
C ILE A 10 -12.20 6.92 4.17
N PRO A 11 -13.32 7.58 3.82
CA PRO A 11 -13.43 9.03 4.02
C PRO A 11 -13.34 9.41 5.51
N ASP A 12 -12.62 10.50 5.81
CA ASP A 12 -12.64 11.16 7.12
C ASP A 12 -13.97 11.93 7.24
N ALA A 13 -14.99 11.24 7.77
CA ALA A 13 -16.33 11.80 7.93
C ALA A 13 -16.33 13.11 8.74
N ASP A 14 -15.51 13.21 9.79
CA ASP A 14 -15.41 14.43 10.60
C ASP A 14 -14.89 15.64 9.81
N LEU A 15 -13.90 15.42 8.95
CA LEU A 15 -13.42 16.47 8.05
C LEU A 15 -14.47 16.81 6.98
N ALA A 16 -15.09 15.79 6.38
CA ALA A 16 -16.13 15.96 5.38
C ALA A 16 -17.32 16.79 5.92
N ARG A 17 -17.80 16.51 7.15
CA ARG A 17 -18.83 17.34 7.81
C ARG A 17 -18.44 18.82 7.86
N LYS A 18 -17.21 19.10 8.28
CA LYS A 18 -16.72 20.47 8.48
C LYS A 18 -16.53 21.23 7.16
N ILE A 19 -16.07 20.56 6.11
CA ILE A 19 -15.71 21.21 4.85
C ILE A 19 -16.91 21.30 3.89
N PHE A 20 -17.76 20.28 3.88
CA PHE A 20 -18.88 20.20 2.97
C PHE A 20 -20.22 20.58 3.61
N ASP A 21 -20.24 20.86 4.92
CA ASP A 21 -21.45 21.23 5.67
C ASP A 21 -22.54 20.15 5.55
N ILE A 22 -22.13 18.89 5.79
CA ILE A 22 -22.99 17.71 5.66
C ILE A 22 -23.38 17.20 7.04
N ASP A 23 -24.68 16.99 7.25
CA ASP A 23 -25.22 16.25 8.38
C ASP A 23 -25.51 14.78 8.02
N GLY A 24 -25.45 13.90 9.04
CA GLY A 24 -25.76 12.48 8.93
C GLY A 24 -24.84 11.57 9.75
N THR A 25 -25.07 10.27 9.66
CA THR A 25 -24.15 9.23 10.16
C THR A 25 -22.80 9.31 9.43
N ASP A 26 -21.75 8.69 9.98
CA ASP A 26 -20.43 8.66 9.32
C ASP A 26 -20.54 8.06 7.92
N GLU A 27 -21.34 7.01 7.75
CA GLU A 27 -21.60 6.38 6.46
C GLU A 27 -22.32 7.31 5.47
N GLU A 28 -23.39 7.97 5.90
CA GLU A 28 -24.12 8.93 5.07
C GLU A 28 -23.22 10.09 4.63
N VAL A 29 -22.38 10.58 5.54
CA VAL A 29 -21.41 11.65 5.24
C VAL A 29 -20.35 11.18 4.25
N SER A 30 -19.80 9.97 4.44
CA SER A 30 -18.82 9.38 3.51
C SER A 30 -19.39 9.25 2.10
N ASN A 31 -20.62 8.72 1.97
CA ASN A 31 -21.29 8.55 0.68
C ASN A 31 -21.56 9.89 0.00
N LYS A 32 -22.08 10.88 0.74
CA LYS A 32 -22.29 12.24 0.21
C LYS A 32 -20.98 12.92 -0.21
N ALA A 33 -19.87 12.68 0.49
CA ALA A 33 -18.56 13.21 0.10
C ALA A 33 -18.12 12.68 -1.28
N PHE A 34 -18.33 11.38 -1.55
CA PHE A 34 -18.07 10.79 -2.87
C PHE A 34 -18.96 11.39 -3.96
N GLU A 35 -20.25 11.60 -3.68
CA GLU A 35 -21.19 12.24 -4.60
C GLU A 35 -20.74 13.66 -4.96
N ILE A 36 -20.43 14.50 -3.96
CA ILE A 36 -19.94 15.87 -4.17
C ILE A 36 -18.67 15.88 -5.03
N GLN A 37 -17.75 14.95 -4.78
CA GLN A 37 -16.52 14.85 -5.56
C GLN A 37 -16.79 14.41 -7.00
N LEU A 38 -17.67 13.43 -7.21
CA LEU A 38 -18.08 13.00 -8.55
C LEU A 38 -18.79 14.13 -9.31
N GLU A 39 -19.66 14.89 -8.64
CA GLU A 39 -20.31 16.07 -9.22
C GLU A 39 -19.31 17.15 -9.60
N LYS A 40 -18.26 17.35 -8.80
CA LYS A 40 -17.20 18.33 -9.05
C LYS A 40 -16.29 17.94 -10.20
N THR A 41 -15.87 16.67 -10.28
CA THR A 41 -14.89 16.20 -11.29
C THR A 41 -15.55 15.68 -12.57
N LYS A 42 -16.84 15.35 -12.53
CA LYS A 42 -17.62 14.70 -13.59
C LYS A 42 -17.07 13.34 -14.06
N SER A 43 -16.06 12.79 -13.41
CA SER A 43 -15.35 11.60 -13.89
C SER A 43 -14.83 10.68 -12.80
N SER A 44 -14.71 11.14 -11.55
CA SER A 44 -14.21 10.31 -10.45
C SER A 44 -14.80 10.73 -9.11
N SER A 45 -15.25 9.74 -8.33
CA SER A 45 -15.61 9.89 -6.92
C SER A 45 -14.39 9.90 -6.00
N PHE A 46 -13.18 9.60 -6.50
CA PHE A 46 -11.98 9.51 -5.66
C PHE A 46 -11.68 10.86 -4.99
N LEU A 47 -11.65 10.84 -3.66
CA LEU A 47 -11.52 12.05 -2.87
C LEU A 47 -10.07 12.59 -2.92
N PRO A 48 -9.88 13.91 -2.73
CA PRO A 48 -8.55 14.44 -2.47
C PRO A 48 -7.94 13.77 -1.24
N VAL A 49 -6.64 13.49 -1.28
CA VAL A 49 -5.90 12.72 -0.25
C VAL A 49 -6.20 13.15 1.19
N VAL A 50 -6.41 14.44 1.45
CA VAL A 50 -6.70 14.98 2.79
C VAL A 50 -7.97 14.42 3.43
N PHE A 51 -8.92 13.96 2.62
CA PHE A 51 -10.18 13.37 3.06
C PHE A 51 -10.09 11.87 3.31
N HIS A 52 -8.93 11.24 3.11
CA HIS A 52 -8.77 9.83 3.40
C HIS A 52 -8.30 9.62 4.85
N LYS A 53 -8.77 8.53 5.45
CA LYS A 53 -8.43 8.04 6.78
C LYS A 53 -8.00 6.58 6.63
N SER A 54 -6.83 6.21 7.15
CA SER A 54 -6.35 4.83 7.06
C SER A 54 -7.08 3.92 8.05
N VAL A 55 -7.46 2.73 7.57
CA VAL A 55 -8.11 1.67 8.38
C VAL A 55 -7.30 0.39 8.41
N ALA A 56 -6.43 0.17 7.42
CA ALA A 56 -5.47 -0.92 7.41
C ALA A 56 -4.18 -0.48 6.69
N ILE A 57 -3.05 -1.02 7.16
CA ILE A 57 -1.78 -1.01 6.44
C ILE A 57 -1.28 -2.44 6.48
N SER A 58 -1.02 -3.04 5.32
CA SER A 58 -0.47 -4.38 5.23
C SER A 58 0.92 -4.35 4.65
N ALA A 59 1.74 -5.35 5.02
CA ALA A 59 3.10 -5.45 4.55
C ALA A 59 3.55 -6.89 4.31
N VAL A 60 4.32 -7.08 3.23
CA VAL A 60 5.21 -8.22 3.04
C VAL A 60 6.61 -7.79 3.42
N ILE A 61 7.23 -8.55 4.32
CA ILE A 61 8.63 -8.38 4.68
C ILE A 61 9.46 -9.45 3.97
N CYS A 62 10.57 -9.03 3.38
CA CYS A 62 11.56 -9.90 2.77
C CYS A 62 12.98 -9.42 3.09
N ASP A 63 13.95 -10.30 2.82
CA ASP A 63 15.36 -9.94 2.93
C ASP A 63 15.79 -8.91 1.86
N ASP A 64 17.09 -8.60 1.79
CA ASP A 64 17.63 -7.64 0.82
C ASP A 64 17.53 -8.07 -0.65
N TYR A 65 17.24 -9.36 -0.91
CA TYR A 65 17.14 -9.94 -2.25
C TYR A 65 15.69 -10.22 -2.66
N GLY A 66 14.73 -9.98 -1.76
CA GLY A 66 13.32 -10.23 -2.02
C GLY A 66 12.85 -11.62 -1.60
N ARG A 67 13.66 -12.40 -0.88
CA ARG A 67 13.23 -13.70 -0.33
C ARG A 67 12.16 -13.49 0.74
N PHE A 68 10.98 -14.07 0.52
CA PHE A 68 9.81 -13.90 1.39
C PHE A 68 10.08 -14.30 2.85
N GLN A 69 9.58 -13.52 3.81
CA GLN A 69 9.63 -13.87 5.23
C GLN A 69 8.25 -13.94 5.87
N LYS A 70 7.39 -12.94 5.63
CA LYS A 70 6.02 -12.92 6.16
C LYS A 70 5.15 -11.90 5.45
N VAL A 71 3.83 -12.10 5.56
CA VAL A 71 2.78 -11.12 5.27
C VAL A 71 1.95 -10.87 6.52
N SER A 72 1.62 -9.62 6.82
CA SER A 72 0.74 -9.25 7.93
C SER A 72 0.25 -7.81 7.81
N SER A 73 -0.95 -7.53 8.31
CA SER A 73 -1.35 -6.15 8.66
C SER A 73 -0.63 -5.61 9.90
N ILE A 74 -0.41 -4.29 9.94
CA ILE A 74 0.10 -3.59 11.11
C ILE A 74 -0.97 -3.60 12.21
N ASP A 75 -0.57 -4.02 13.41
CA ASP A 75 -1.46 -4.06 14.57
C ASP A 75 -1.79 -2.66 15.10
N GLY A 76 -3.03 -2.48 15.54
CA GLY A 76 -3.53 -1.26 16.17
C GLY A 76 -5.06 -1.26 16.28
N GLU A 77 -5.56 -0.63 17.33
CA GLU A 77 -7.00 -0.51 17.61
C GLU A 77 -7.64 0.69 16.89
N ASP A 78 -6.83 1.70 16.56
CA ASP A 78 -7.22 2.92 15.85
C ASP A 78 -6.17 3.35 14.81
N GLU A 79 -6.54 4.32 13.99
CA GLU A 79 -5.67 4.87 12.93
C GLU A 79 -4.35 5.41 13.51
N GLU A 80 -4.39 6.12 14.64
CA GLU A 80 -3.20 6.73 15.25
C GLU A 80 -2.18 5.66 15.64
N THR A 81 -2.64 4.56 16.24
CA THR A 81 -1.80 3.43 16.65
C THR A 81 -1.23 2.70 15.44
N ILE A 82 -2.04 2.43 14.42
CA ILE A 82 -1.60 1.79 13.17
C ILE A 82 -0.50 2.64 12.51
N LEU A 83 -0.73 3.95 12.35
CA LEU A 83 0.23 4.88 11.78
C LEU A 83 1.51 4.94 12.61
N ARG A 84 1.40 5.10 13.93
CA ARG A 84 2.56 5.16 14.83
C ARG A 84 3.42 3.90 14.70
N ASN A 85 2.81 2.72 14.66
CA ASN A 85 3.53 1.46 14.54
C ASN A 85 4.24 1.33 13.20
N PHE A 86 3.58 1.70 12.09
CA PHE A 86 4.20 1.69 10.76
C PHE A 86 5.36 2.69 10.64
N LEU A 87 5.18 3.92 11.13
CA LEU A 87 6.23 4.95 11.10
C LEU A 87 7.42 4.58 12.00
N ASN A 88 7.16 4.05 13.20
CA ASN A 88 8.22 3.54 14.08
C ASN A 88 9.01 2.40 13.42
N PHE A 89 8.33 1.53 12.66
CA PHE A 89 9.00 0.50 11.88
C PHE A 89 9.94 1.09 10.82
N ILE A 90 9.49 2.09 10.06
CA ILE A 90 10.33 2.81 9.07
C ILE A 90 11.53 3.46 9.76
N ASP A 91 11.31 4.20 10.84
CA ASP A 91 12.37 4.89 11.58
C ASP A 91 13.41 3.93 12.13
N LYS A 92 12.96 2.85 12.75
CA LYS A 92 13.84 1.87 13.40
C LYS A 92 14.65 1.06 12.39
N HIS A 93 14.03 0.65 11.28
CA HIS A 93 14.61 -0.36 10.40
C HIS A 93 15.15 0.17 9.08
N ASN A 94 14.75 1.38 8.66
CA ASN A 94 15.15 1.96 7.37
C ASN A 94 14.98 1.00 6.17
N PRO A 95 13.85 0.29 6.06
CA PRO A 95 13.67 -0.70 4.99
C PRO A 95 13.66 -0.02 3.62
N LYS A 96 14.04 -0.73 2.56
CA LYS A 96 13.62 -0.32 1.21
C LYS A 96 12.10 -0.54 1.11
N LEU A 97 11.36 0.55 0.90
CA LEU A 97 9.92 0.50 0.69
C LEU A 97 9.61 0.14 -0.76
N ILE A 98 8.62 -0.72 -0.97
CA ILE A 98 8.05 -1.00 -2.28
C ILE A 98 6.54 -0.82 -2.18
N SER A 99 5.94 -0.19 -3.17
CA SER A 99 4.49 0.05 -3.21
C SER A 99 4.01 0.07 -4.66
N TYR A 100 2.71 -0.07 -4.88
CA TYR A 100 2.09 0.23 -6.17
C TYR A 100 1.32 1.55 -6.08
N ASN A 101 1.77 2.62 -6.74
CA ASN A 101 1.20 3.97 -6.62
C ASN A 101 1.32 4.61 -5.22
N GLY A 102 2.16 4.07 -4.34
CA GLY A 102 2.35 4.61 -2.98
C GLY A 102 2.97 6.00 -2.92
N ARG A 103 3.70 6.45 -3.96
CA ARG A 103 4.13 7.85 -4.07
C ARG A 103 2.99 8.76 -4.49
N GLY A 104 2.06 8.25 -5.29
CA GLY A 104 0.89 8.98 -5.78
C GLY A 104 -0.22 9.12 -4.73
N PHE A 105 -0.31 8.18 -3.79
CA PHE A 105 -1.40 8.15 -2.81
C PHE A 105 -0.95 7.82 -1.38
N ASP A 106 -0.48 6.59 -1.13
CA ASP A 106 -0.32 6.03 0.22
C ASP A 106 0.61 6.86 1.11
N LEU A 107 1.87 7.06 0.71
CA LEU A 107 2.82 7.82 1.53
C LEU A 107 2.38 9.28 1.73
N PRO A 108 1.95 10.04 0.70
CA PRO A 108 1.35 11.36 0.91
C PRO A 108 0.20 11.34 1.93
N MET A 109 -0.71 10.37 1.81
CA MET A 109 -1.85 10.21 2.71
C MET A 109 -1.38 9.94 4.14
N LEU A 110 -0.58 8.89 4.34
CA LEU A 110 -0.06 8.48 5.65
C LEU A 110 0.71 9.62 6.33
N MET A 111 1.50 10.41 5.59
CA MET A 111 2.23 11.55 6.15
C MET A 111 1.29 12.71 6.57
N LEU A 112 0.23 12.98 5.80
CA LEU A 112 -0.79 13.97 6.21
C LEU A 112 -1.55 13.51 7.46
N ARG A 113 -1.85 12.21 7.56
CA ARG A 113 -2.47 11.64 8.76
C ARG A 113 -1.52 11.65 9.95
N ALA A 114 -0.24 11.36 9.73
CA ALA A 114 0.79 11.50 10.75
C ALA A 114 0.86 12.93 11.30
N MET A 115 0.76 13.95 10.43
CA MET A 115 0.69 15.35 10.85
C MET A 115 -0.54 15.65 11.73
N LYS A 116 -1.72 15.10 11.38
CA LYS A 116 -2.95 15.24 12.19
C LYS A 116 -2.75 14.75 13.63
N TYR A 117 -2.00 13.67 13.82
CA TYR A 117 -1.73 13.06 15.13
C TYR A 117 -0.42 13.51 15.79
N GLY A 118 0.34 14.41 15.17
CA GLY A 118 1.63 14.85 15.70
C GLY A 118 2.69 13.73 15.77
N LEU A 119 2.62 12.75 14.86
CA LEU A 119 3.57 11.65 14.78
C LEU A 119 4.85 12.06 14.03
N SER A 120 5.97 11.45 14.40
CA SER A 120 7.28 11.67 13.77
C SER A 120 7.73 10.48 12.93
N CYS A 121 8.41 10.76 11.82
CA CYS A 121 9.15 9.76 11.04
C CYS A 121 10.42 10.38 10.42
N PRO A 122 11.43 10.80 11.21
CA PRO A 122 12.59 11.51 10.69
C PRO A 122 13.34 10.72 9.62
N ALA A 123 13.38 9.38 9.71
CA ALA A 123 14.01 8.56 8.68
C ALA A 123 13.39 8.80 7.30
N TYR A 124 12.08 8.99 7.22
CA TYR A 124 11.42 9.24 5.93
C TYR A 124 11.89 10.54 5.27
N PHE A 125 12.14 11.58 6.08
CA PHE A 125 12.48 12.93 5.59
C PHE A 125 13.98 13.23 5.54
N ASN A 126 14.82 12.48 6.26
CA ASN A 126 16.26 12.69 6.24
C ASN A 126 16.80 12.47 4.82
N ALA A 127 17.42 13.52 4.26
CA ALA A 127 18.04 13.50 2.93
C ALA A 127 19.57 13.67 2.99
N ASP A 128 20.15 13.70 4.18
CA ASP A 128 21.59 13.78 4.38
C ASP A 128 21.95 13.03 5.67
N ASP A 129 22.02 11.71 5.58
CA ASP A 129 22.41 10.83 6.68
C ASP A 129 23.35 9.76 6.16
N ARG A 130 24.65 9.99 6.34
CA ARG A 130 25.70 9.09 5.86
C ARG A 130 25.67 7.73 6.56
N THR A 131 25.17 7.65 7.80
CA THR A 131 25.12 6.39 8.56
C THR A 131 24.10 5.43 7.97
N LEU A 132 23.02 5.98 7.42
CA LEU A 132 21.98 5.24 6.72
C LEU A 132 22.20 5.18 5.20
N GLY A 133 23.27 5.79 4.69
CA GLY A 133 23.58 5.85 3.26
C GLY A 133 22.62 6.74 2.46
N LYS A 134 22.01 7.74 3.11
CA LYS A 134 21.09 8.70 2.49
C LYS A 134 21.81 9.93 1.97
N THR A 135 21.38 10.38 0.80
CA THR A 135 21.85 11.61 0.16
C THR A 135 20.65 12.37 -0.41
N LYS A 136 20.89 13.59 -0.90
CA LYS A 136 19.86 14.38 -1.59
C LYS A 136 19.25 13.66 -2.80
N TRP A 137 19.97 12.69 -3.37
CA TRP A 137 19.55 11.89 -4.52
C TRP A 137 19.07 10.49 -4.13
N ASP A 138 19.41 10.02 -2.93
CA ASP A 138 19.08 8.68 -2.45
C ASP A 138 18.42 8.76 -1.07
N ASN A 139 17.09 8.83 -1.08
CA ASN A 139 16.24 8.83 0.12
C ASN A 139 14.81 8.44 -0.29
N TYR A 140 13.90 8.26 0.66
CA TYR A 140 12.52 7.82 0.37
C TYR A 140 11.74 8.74 -0.58
N LYS A 141 12.08 10.04 -0.58
CA LYS A 141 11.41 11.06 -1.42
C LYS A 141 12.08 11.26 -2.77
N ALA A 142 13.25 10.66 -3.00
CA ALA A 142 13.95 10.76 -4.27
C ALA A 142 13.26 9.89 -5.33
N ARG A 143 12.44 10.53 -6.17
CA ARG A 143 11.57 9.87 -7.17
C ARG A 143 12.29 8.87 -8.08
N TYR A 144 13.49 9.21 -8.54
CA TYR A 144 14.26 8.42 -9.52
C TYR A 144 15.31 7.51 -8.89
N SER A 145 15.34 7.39 -7.55
CA SER A 145 16.23 6.47 -6.85
C SER A 145 15.43 5.27 -6.37
N ASP A 146 15.98 4.08 -6.62
CA ASP A 146 15.38 2.80 -6.24
C ASP A 146 15.96 2.26 -4.90
N LYS A 147 16.78 3.06 -4.22
CA LYS A 147 17.54 2.64 -3.04
C LYS A 147 16.68 2.55 -1.79
N PHE A 148 15.77 3.50 -1.61
CA PHE A 148 14.91 3.57 -0.42
C PHE A 148 13.43 3.38 -0.71
N HIS A 149 12.95 3.78 -1.89
CA HIS A 149 11.56 3.57 -2.27
C HIS A 149 11.44 3.27 -3.75
N ILE A 150 10.82 2.15 -4.09
CA ILE A 150 10.38 1.85 -5.46
C ILE A 150 8.85 1.94 -5.50
N ASP A 151 8.34 2.89 -6.27
CA ASP A 151 6.94 2.87 -6.69
C ASP A 151 6.84 2.09 -8.00
N LEU A 152 6.25 0.90 -7.94
CA LEU A 152 6.16 0.00 -9.09
C LEU A 152 5.34 0.60 -10.23
N LEU A 153 4.30 1.39 -9.94
CA LEU A 153 3.52 2.04 -10.99
C LEU A 153 4.41 3.04 -11.74
N GLU A 154 5.22 3.83 -11.03
CA GLU A 154 6.16 4.75 -11.69
C GLU A 154 7.18 3.97 -12.52
N MET A 155 7.71 2.85 -12.02
CA MET A 155 8.71 2.07 -12.76
C MET A 155 8.14 1.42 -14.03
N VAL A 156 6.98 0.77 -13.94
CA VAL A 156 6.39 0.04 -15.09
C VAL A 156 5.71 0.95 -16.11
N SER A 157 5.31 2.16 -15.70
CA SER A 157 4.76 3.17 -16.61
C SER A 157 5.81 4.06 -17.26
N ASP A 158 7.10 3.82 -16.99
CA ASP A 158 8.22 4.69 -17.34
C ASP A 158 7.95 6.15 -16.91
N TYR A 159 7.71 6.31 -15.61
CA TYR A 159 7.42 7.57 -14.93
C TYR A 159 6.21 8.33 -15.50
N GLY A 160 5.21 7.59 -15.99
CA GLY A 160 3.97 8.11 -16.55
C GLY A 160 3.96 8.32 -18.05
N ALA A 161 4.93 7.75 -18.78
CA ALA A 161 4.91 7.69 -20.25
C ALA A 161 3.68 6.92 -20.77
N VAL A 162 3.20 5.92 -20.02
CA VAL A 162 1.95 5.22 -20.26
C VAL A 162 1.00 5.39 -19.06
N ARG A 163 -0.30 5.45 -19.32
CA ARG A 163 -1.35 5.59 -18.29
C ARG A 163 -2.26 4.37 -18.29
N GLY A 164 -3.04 4.20 -17.21
CA GLY A 164 -4.07 3.15 -17.12
C GLY A 164 -3.56 1.78 -16.70
N LEU A 165 -2.32 1.68 -16.21
CA LEU A 165 -1.79 0.45 -15.63
C LEU A 165 -2.33 0.31 -14.20
N ASN A 166 -3.28 -0.59 -14.00
CA ASN A 166 -3.76 -0.96 -12.67
C ASN A 166 -3.12 -2.29 -12.23
N LEU A 167 -2.95 -2.47 -10.91
CA LEU A 167 -2.26 -3.62 -10.33
C LEU A 167 -2.90 -4.95 -10.75
N ASP A 168 -4.23 -5.02 -10.73
CA ASP A 168 -4.99 -6.24 -11.05
C ASP A 168 -4.72 -6.73 -12.49
N THR A 169 -4.86 -5.84 -13.47
CA THR A 169 -4.61 -6.15 -14.88
C THR A 169 -3.16 -6.55 -15.12
N LEU A 170 -2.20 -5.90 -14.45
CA LEU A 170 -0.79 -6.28 -14.54
C LEU A 170 -0.53 -7.65 -13.90
N SER A 171 -1.10 -7.92 -12.73
CA SER A 171 -0.98 -9.22 -12.05
C SER A 171 -1.50 -10.35 -12.94
N LEU A 172 -2.72 -10.19 -13.48
CA LEU A 172 -3.32 -11.19 -14.37
C LEU A 172 -2.49 -11.40 -15.64
N MET A 173 -1.97 -10.33 -16.25
CA MET A 173 -1.09 -10.42 -17.42
C MET A 173 0.19 -11.23 -17.11
N LEU A 174 0.72 -11.12 -15.88
CA LEU A 174 1.91 -11.83 -15.43
C LEU A 174 1.63 -13.26 -14.94
N GLY A 175 0.36 -13.70 -14.97
CA GLY A 175 -0.07 -15.01 -14.48
C GLY A 175 -0.14 -15.10 -12.95
N HIS A 176 -0.29 -13.97 -12.27
CA HIS A 176 -0.52 -13.90 -10.82
C HIS A 176 -2.02 -13.88 -10.53
N PRO A 177 -2.44 -14.17 -9.28
CA PRO A 177 -3.85 -14.18 -8.88
C PRO A 177 -4.67 -12.97 -9.32
N GLY A 178 -4.11 -11.76 -9.19
CA GLY A 178 -4.90 -10.54 -9.29
C GLY A 178 -5.76 -10.31 -8.04
N LYS A 179 -6.74 -9.42 -8.13
CA LYS A 179 -7.66 -9.10 -7.04
C LYS A 179 -8.51 -10.31 -6.66
N PHE A 180 -8.74 -10.42 -5.35
CA PHE A 180 -9.51 -11.49 -4.74
C PHE A 180 -10.73 -10.93 -3.99
N ASP A 181 -11.93 -11.38 -4.36
CA ASP A 181 -13.28 -11.23 -3.74
C ASP A 181 -13.79 -9.84 -3.33
N VAL A 182 -12.93 -8.89 -2.96
CA VAL A 182 -13.27 -7.54 -2.50
C VAL A 182 -12.71 -6.52 -3.48
N HIS A 183 -13.53 -5.50 -3.80
CA HIS A 183 -13.11 -4.36 -4.60
C HIS A 183 -12.90 -3.12 -3.72
N GLY A 184 -12.03 -2.20 -4.14
CA GLY A 184 -11.67 -1.02 -3.34
C GLY A 184 -12.85 -0.08 -3.07
N ASP A 185 -13.90 -0.14 -3.89
CA ASP A 185 -15.17 0.57 -3.69
C ASP A 185 -16.03 -0.04 -2.57
N GLN A 186 -15.78 -1.30 -2.19
CA GLN A 186 -16.49 -1.99 -1.08
C GLN A 186 -15.85 -1.72 0.29
N VAL A 187 -14.64 -1.15 0.35
CA VAL A 187 -13.92 -0.93 1.63
C VAL A 187 -14.74 -0.08 2.61
N VAL A 188 -15.48 0.91 2.10
CA VAL A 188 -16.32 1.79 2.92
C VAL A 188 -17.53 1.04 3.47
N GLU A 189 -18.21 0.25 2.64
CA GLU A 189 -19.33 -0.61 3.05
C GLU A 189 -18.87 -1.61 4.11
N LEU A 190 -17.80 -2.37 3.84
CA LEU A 190 -17.24 -3.33 4.79
C LEU A 190 -16.83 -2.69 6.11
N TYR A 191 -16.32 -1.46 6.08
CA TYR A 191 -15.92 -0.76 7.30
C TYR A 191 -17.13 -0.45 8.18
N TYR A 192 -18.22 0.05 7.60
CA TYR A 192 -19.45 0.37 8.35
C TYR A 192 -20.26 -0.88 8.74
N GLU A 193 -20.00 -2.03 8.12
CA GLU A 193 -20.50 -3.35 8.55
C GLU A 193 -19.62 -4.04 9.60
N ASP A 194 -18.63 -3.34 10.19
CA ASP A 194 -17.67 -3.88 11.17
C ASP A 194 -16.80 -5.04 10.66
N LYS A 195 -16.61 -5.15 9.34
CA LYS A 195 -15.83 -6.21 8.67
C LYS A 195 -14.37 -5.85 8.46
N LEU A 196 -13.72 -5.25 9.48
CA LEU A 196 -12.32 -4.83 9.40
C LEU A 196 -11.35 -5.99 9.09
N LYS A 197 -11.70 -7.21 9.51
CA LYS A 197 -10.90 -8.41 9.17
C LYS A 197 -10.84 -8.64 7.66
N GLU A 198 -11.96 -8.46 6.96
CA GLU A 198 -12.04 -8.66 5.51
C GLU A 198 -11.23 -7.59 4.77
N ILE A 199 -11.29 -6.33 5.23
CA ILE A 199 -10.45 -5.23 4.71
C ILE A 199 -8.96 -5.54 4.89
N LYS A 200 -8.55 -6.06 6.06
CA LYS A 200 -7.16 -6.43 6.31
C LYS A 200 -6.70 -7.57 5.40
N GLU A 201 -7.52 -8.59 5.20
CA GLU A 201 -7.20 -9.71 4.30
C GLU A 201 -7.16 -9.26 2.83
N TYR A 202 -8.03 -8.35 2.42
CA TYR A 202 -7.99 -7.71 1.10
C TYR A 202 -6.68 -6.93 0.89
N CYS A 203 -6.30 -6.08 1.84
CA CYS A 203 -5.05 -5.33 1.79
C CYS A 203 -3.81 -6.26 1.79
N GLU A 204 -3.82 -7.35 2.59
CA GLU A 204 -2.77 -8.37 2.53
C GLU A 204 -2.68 -9.02 1.13
N SER A 205 -3.81 -9.27 0.47
CA SER A 205 -3.88 -9.76 -0.91
C SER A 205 -3.23 -8.79 -1.91
N ASP A 206 -3.52 -7.50 -1.82
CA ASP A 206 -2.96 -6.48 -2.72
C ASP A 206 -1.44 -6.33 -2.53
N VAL A 207 -0.95 -6.45 -1.29
CA VAL A 207 0.50 -6.46 -1.01
C VAL A 207 1.18 -7.73 -1.54
N LEU A 208 0.54 -8.90 -1.46
CA LEU A 208 1.08 -10.14 -2.04
C LEU A 208 1.18 -10.04 -3.57
N ASN A 209 0.17 -9.46 -4.23
CA ASN A 209 0.24 -9.15 -5.67
C ASN A 209 1.35 -8.15 -5.99
N THR A 210 1.49 -7.10 -5.19
CA THR A 210 2.57 -6.11 -5.33
C THR A 210 3.95 -6.76 -5.16
N TYR A 211 4.10 -7.72 -4.25
CA TYR A 211 5.32 -8.50 -4.07
C TYR A 211 5.65 -9.36 -5.30
N LEU A 212 4.68 -10.08 -5.86
CA LEU A 212 4.88 -10.88 -7.07
C LEU A 212 5.29 -10.01 -8.28
N LEU A 213 4.63 -8.86 -8.45
CA LEU A 213 4.99 -7.87 -9.46
C LEU A 213 6.42 -7.34 -9.24
N TYR A 214 6.80 -7.05 -7.98
CA TYR A 214 8.16 -6.64 -7.63
C TYR A 214 9.18 -7.71 -8.06
N LEU A 215 8.95 -8.99 -7.77
CA LEU A 215 9.87 -10.04 -8.19
C LEU A 215 10.00 -10.13 -9.72
N LYS A 216 8.91 -10.01 -10.48
CA LYS A 216 8.96 -9.95 -11.96
C LYS A 216 9.75 -8.75 -12.45
N TYR A 217 9.61 -7.61 -11.79
CA TYR A 217 10.40 -6.43 -12.07
C TYR A 217 11.89 -6.65 -11.77
N GLU A 218 12.25 -7.31 -10.67
CA GLU A 218 13.65 -7.64 -10.37
C GLU A 218 14.27 -8.62 -11.37
N ILE A 219 13.49 -9.58 -11.89
CA ILE A 219 13.93 -10.43 -13.01
C ILE A 219 14.21 -9.57 -14.25
N LEU A 220 13.30 -8.64 -14.59
CA LEU A 220 13.46 -7.76 -15.75
C LEU A 220 14.73 -6.91 -15.63
N ARG A 221 15.08 -6.48 -14.42
CA ARG A 221 16.32 -5.73 -14.13
C ARG A 221 17.58 -6.59 -14.10
N GLY A 222 17.44 -7.91 -14.07
CA GLY A 222 18.56 -8.85 -13.91
C GLY A 222 19.13 -8.90 -12.50
N ASN A 223 18.39 -8.41 -11.50
CA ASN A 223 18.81 -8.43 -10.09
C ASN A 223 18.60 -9.80 -9.45
N ILE A 224 17.61 -10.56 -9.93
CA ILE A 224 17.37 -11.94 -9.55
C ILE A 224 17.20 -12.81 -10.80
N SER A 225 17.55 -14.08 -10.70
CA SER A 225 17.37 -15.06 -11.75
C SER A 225 15.94 -15.63 -11.76
N LYS A 226 15.62 -16.42 -12.79
CA LYS A 226 14.38 -17.20 -12.81
C LYS A 226 14.34 -18.26 -11.71
N ASP A 227 15.51 -18.83 -11.37
CA ASP A 227 15.62 -19.83 -10.31
C ASP A 227 15.38 -19.20 -8.94
N ASP A 228 15.92 -18.00 -8.71
CA ASP A 228 15.63 -17.21 -7.49
C ASP A 228 14.14 -16.90 -7.38
N TYR A 229 13.50 -16.48 -8.48
CA TYR A 229 12.06 -16.23 -8.51
C TYR A 229 11.27 -17.49 -8.11
N THR A 230 11.61 -18.65 -8.68
CA THR A 230 10.95 -19.92 -8.34
C THR A 230 11.19 -20.33 -6.88
N GLU A 231 12.40 -20.13 -6.35
CA GLU A 231 12.66 -20.37 -4.93
C GLU A 231 11.81 -19.44 -4.05
N TYR A 232 11.75 -18.15 -4.37
CA TYR A 232 11.07 -17.16 -3.53
C TYR A 232 9.56 -17.33 -3.55
N THR A 233 8.95 -17.69 -4.69
CA THR A 233 7.51 -17.99 -4.73
C THR A 233 7.18 -19.30 -4.04
N ALA A 234 8.06 -20.31 -4.08
CA ALA A 234 7.88 -21.55 -3.30
C ALA A 234 7.90 -21.25 -1.79
N ILE A 235 8.84 -20.42 -1.32
CA ILE A 235 8.90 -19.98 0.08
C ILE A 235 7.63 -19.19 0.44
N MET A 236 7.18 -18.27 -0.41
CA MET A 236 5.92 -17.56 -0.21
C MET A 236 4.75 -18.53 -0.04
N ASN A 237 4.65 -19.58 -0.88
CA ASN A 237 3.60 -20.60 -0.78
C ASN A 237 3.61 -21.31 0.59
N GLU A 238 4.80 -21.63 1.11
CA GLU A 238 4.96 -22.24 2.44
C GLU A 238 4.55 -21.31 3.58
N PHE A 239 4.87 -20.02 3.48
CA PHE A 239 4.70 -19.05 4.57
C PHE A 239 3.38 -18.26 4.54
N ILE A 240 2.58 -18.35 3.47
CA ILE A 240 1.22 -17.80 3.45
C ILE A 240 0.37 -18.49 4.55
N PRO A 241 -0.30 -17.73 5.45
CA PRO A 241 -1.12 -18.31 6.51
C PRO A 241 -2.34 -19.04 5.95
N GLN A 242 -2.53 -20.32 6.29
CA GLN A 242 -3.65 -21.14 5.77
C GLN A 242 -5.04 -20.65 6.20
N SER A 243 -5.11 -19.87 7.29
CA SER A 243 -6.37 -19.40 7.87
C SER A 243 -6.98 -18.20 7.15
N LYS A 244 -6.29 -17.63 6.16
CA LYS A 244 -6.67 -16.40 5.46
C LYS A 244 -7.51 -16.74 4.23
N SER A 245 -8.51 -15.91 3.92
CA SER A 245 -9.42 -16.14 2.78
C SER A 245 -8.68 -16.24 1.44
N TYR A 246 -7.66 -15.41 1.22
CA TYR A 246 -6.86 -15.39 0.00
C TYR A 246 -5.91 -16.60 -0.15
N ALA A 247 -5.67 -17.38 0.91
CA ALA A 247 -4.58 -18.37 0.95
C ALA A 247 -4.69 -19.43 -0.16
N LYS A 248 -5.91 -19.92 -0.41
CA LYS A 248 -6.16 -20.94 -1.43
C LYS A 248 -5.79 -20.44 -2.83
N VAL A 249 -6.27 -19.26 -3.19
CA VAL A 249 -6.06 -18.69 -4.52
C VAL A 249 -4.58 -18.42 -4.78
N PHE A 250 -3.86 -17.86 -3.82
CA PHE A 250 -2.42 -17.66 -4.00
C PHE A 250 -1.68 -18.99 -4.16
N LYS A 251 -1.98 -20.00 -3.34
CA LYS A 251 -1.28 -21.29 -3.39
C LYS A 251 -1.48 -22.07 -4.68
N GLU A 252 -2.62 -21.91 -5.34
CA GLU A 252 -2.94 -22.60 -6.60
C GLU A 252 -2.30 -21.92 -7.82
N ASN A 253 -1.80 -20.69 -7.67
CA ASN A 253 -1.36 -19.82 -8.79
C ASN A 253 0.08 -19.28 -8.65
N ILE A 254 0.88 -19.77 -7.70
CA ILE A 254 2.31 -19.38 -7.53
C ILE A 254 3.25 -20.57 -7.47
#